data_AF-A0A964QRS5-F1
#
_entry.id   AF-A0A964QRS5-F1
#
_cell.length_a   1.000
_cell.length_b   1.000
_cell.length_c   1.000
_cell.angle_alpha   90.00
_cell.angle_beta   90.00
_cell.angle_gamma   90.00
#
_symmetry.space_group_name_H-M   'P 1'
#
loop_
_entity.id
_entity.type
_entity.pdbx_description
1 polymer ?
#
loop_
_entity_poly.entity_id
_entity_poly.type
_entity_poly.pdbx_seq_one_letter_code
_entity_poly.pdbx_strand_id
1 'polypeptide(L)'
;MKTANPDLNVEVLGINRLNDSAYNDLVTSERTLAWLQDREDASVWDNWHVGYRDVFILDSQNRLRAVFNLTEHDLSEAGNRAELKQLFLRTAQAVDSDGDGLPDDWELRYFGDLSPKPNEDTDGDGIDNFTEFAFGTNPTDPNSYTSFKPSMVSRGQQSFLSTTFRRRAGAVLDYFIETSPDLVSWSRSTTEIVESLPKIRFDGTGTSEVTGSLKHANDIQPNGFLRVRAVPR
;
A
#
# COMPACT_ATOMS: atom_id res chain seq x y z
N MET A 1 -1.42 -31.82 -5.42
CA MET A 1 -1.73 -33.09 -6.12
C MET A 1 -1.25 -34.22 -5.22
N LYS A 2 -2.10 -35.20 -4.87
CA LYS A 2 -1.64 -36.48 -4.27
C LYS A 2 -1.34 -37.42 -5.44
N THR A 3 -0.07 -37.71 -5.70
CA THR A 3 0.31 -38.72 -6.69
C THR A 3 0.48 -40.07 -5.98
N ALA A 4 -0.15 -41.09 -6.57
CA ALA A 4 -0.15 -42.45 -6.05
C ALA A 4 1.21 -43.11 -6.26
N ASN A 5 2.06 -43.06 -5.23
CA ASN A 5 3.06 -44.09 -4.98
C ASN A 5 3.07 -44.36 -3.46
N PRO A 6 2.45 -45.45 -2.97
CA PRO A 6 2.18 -45.64 -1.54
C PRO A 6 3.43 -45.73 -0.66
N ASP A 7 4.62 -45.93 -1.25
CA ASP A 7 5.89 -46.05 -0.53
C ASP A 7 6.69 -44.73 -0.45
N LEU A 8 6.30 -43.70 -1.19
CA LEU A 8 6.98 -42.40 -1.22
C LEU A 8 5.99 -41.32 -0.77
N ASN A 9 6.07 -40.93 0.50
CA ASN A 9 5.30 -39.81 1.06
C ASN A 9 5.90 -38.47 0.59
N VAL A 10 5.90 -38.25 -0.72
CA VAL A 10 6.43 -37.04 -1.37
C VAL A 10 5.27 -36.14 -1.77
N GLU A 11 5.23 -34.95 -1.18
CA GLU A 11 4.27 -33.90 -1.51
C GLU A 11 4.96 -32.84 -2.37
N VAL A 12 4.55 -32.73 -3.65
CA VAL A 12 4.99 -31.67 -4.56
C VAL A 12 4.02 -30.49 -4.43
N LEU A 13 4.52 -29.35 -3.95
CA LEU A 13 3.69 -28.18 -3.65
C LEU A 13 3.51 -27.26 -4.87
N GLY A 14 4.46 -27.28 -5.81
CA GLY A 14 4.43 -26.49 -7.04
C GLY A 14 5.37 -27.06 -8.11
N ILE A 15 5.08 -26.74 -9.38
CA ILE A 15 5.87 -27.13 -10.55
C ILE A 15 6.13 -25.88 -11.37
N ASN A 16 7.38 -25.55 -11.63
CA ASN A 16 7.75 -24.43 -12.49
C ASN A 16 7.81 -24.85 -13.94
N ARG A 17 7.37 -23.97 -14.82
CA ARG A 17 7.51 -24.15 -16.26
C ARG A 17 8.97 -24.06 -16.67
N LEU A 18 9.33 -24.75 -17.75
CA LEU A 18 10.66 -24.66 -18.34
C LEU A 18 11.02 -23.18 -18.62
N ASN A 19 12.19 -22.76 -18.14
CA ASN A 19 12.72 -21.38 -18.24
C ASN A 19 12.00 -20.31 -17.40
N ASP A 20 10.99 -20.66 -16.60
CA ASP A 20 10.30 -19.74 -15.69
C ASP A 20 10.87 -19.90 -14.27
N SER A 21 12.17 -19.60 -14.13
CA SER A 21 12.90 -19.69 -12.86
C SER A 21 13.15 -18.33 -12.20
N ALA A 22 12.68 -17.25 -12.84
CA ALA A 22 12.81 -15.91 -12.30
C ALA A 22 12.13 -15.85 -10.93
N TYR A 23 12.84 -15.29 -9.94
CA TYR A 23 12.36 -15.13 -8.56
C TYR A 23 12.17 -16.42 -7.75
N ASN A 24 12.58 -17.60 -8.25
CA ASN A 24 12.62 -18.81 -7.41
C ASN A 24 13.43 -18.57 -6.14
N ASP A 25 14.62 -17.97 -6.29
CA ASP A 25 15.49 -17.64 -5.17
C ASP A 25 14.80 -16.75 -4.13
N LEU A 26 13.87 -15.87 -4.57
CA LEU A 26 13.10 -15.00 -3.67
C LEU A 26 12.03 -15.81 -2.92
N VAL A 27 11.29 -16.69 -3.61
CA VAL A 27 10.20 -17.49 -3.04
C VAL A 27 10.72 -18.64 -2.16
N THR A 28 11.90 -19.17 -2.44
CA THR A 28 12.58 -20.20 -1.64
C THR A 28 13.58 -19.62 -0.65
N SER A 29 13.77 -18.30 -0.61
CA SER A 29 14.63 -17.68 0.40
C SER A 29 14.12 -18.05 1.81
N GLU A 30 15.02 -18.56 2.64
CA GLU A 30 14.75 -19.00 4.01
C GLU A 30 13.76 -20.18 4.18
N ARG A 31 13.34 -20.84 3.09
CA ARG A 31 12.40 -21.97 3.15
C ARG A 31 12.80 -23.11 2.21
N THR A 32 12.62 -24.35 2.66
CA THR A 32 12.69 -25.52 1.76
C THR A 32 11.28 -25.85 1.29
N LEU A 33 10.89 -25.28 0.15
CA LEU A 33 9.65 -25.67 -0.52
C LEU A 33 9.98 -26.73 -1.58
N ALA A 34 9.26 -27.85 -1.56
CA ALA A 34 9.40 -28.89 -2.59
C ALA A 34 8.81 -28.40 -3.91
N TRP A 35 9.65 -27.74 -4.72
CA TRP A 35 9.34 -27.27 -6.07
C TRP A 35 9.98 -28.20 -7.10
N LEU A 36 9.19 -28.64 -8.08
CA LEU A 36 9.69 -29.41 -9.21
C LEU A 36 9.94 -28.48 -10.40
N GLN A 37 11.12 -28.54 -11.00
CA GLN A 37 11.43 -27.78 -12.22
C GLN A 37 11.13 -28.64 -13.44
N ASP A 38 10.33 -28.12 -14.36
CA ASP A 38 10.04 -28.82 -15.61
C ASP A 38 11.28 -28.86 -16.52
N ARG A 39 11.39 -29.92 -17.34
CA ARG A 39 12.53 -30.20 -18.22
C ARG A 39 12.06 -30.48 -19.65
N GLU A 40 12.85 -30.07 -20.63
CA GLU A 40 12.54 -30.24 -22.06
C GLU A 40 12.37 -31.71 -22.48
N ASP A 41 13.08 -32.64 -21.83
CA ASP A 41 13.02 -34.09 -22.08
C ASP A 41 11.86 -34.80 -21.37
N ALA A 42 11.16 -34.11 -20.46
CA ALA A 42 10.07 -34.67 -19.67
C ALA A 42 9.10 -33.58 -19.19
N SER A 43 8.34 -32.99 -20.12
CA SER A 43 7.37 -31.93 -19.84
C SER A 43 6.28 -32.40 -18.87
N VAL A 44 6.41 -32.05 -17.60
CA VAL A 44 5.43 -32.36 -16.56
C VAL A 44 4.16 -31.54 -16.78
N TRP A 45 4.29 -30.32 -17.30
CA TRP A 45 3.16 -29.45 -17.61
C TRP A 45 2.22 -30.06 -18.66
N ASP A 46 2.78 -30.60 -19.74
CA ASP A 46 1.98 -31.25 -20.79
C ASP A 46 1.43 -32.59 -20.32
N ASN A 47 2.27 -33.41 -19.68
CA ASN A 47 1.90 -34.77 -19.27
C ASN A 47 0.84 -34.77 -18.16
N TRP A 48 0.86 -33.80 -17.25
CA TRP A 48 -0.06 -33.73 -16.10
C TRP A 48 -1.13 -32.65 -16.26
N HIS A 49 -1.18 -31.98 -17.41
CA HIS A 49 -2.12 -30.89 -17.71
C HIS A 49 -2.15 -29.83 -16.60
N VAL A 50 -0.96 -29.34 -16.22
CA VAL A 50 -0.80 -28.40 -15.11
C VAL A 50 -1.45 -27.06 -15.49
N GLY A 51 -2.38 -26.59 -14.67
CA GLY A 51 -2.93 -25.23 -14.72
C GLY A 51 -2.30 -24.34 -13.65
N TYR A 52 -2.28 -23.02 -13.88
CA TYR A 52 -1.91 -22.07 -12.85
C TYR A 52 -3.01 -22.01 -11.78
N ARG A 53 -2.61 -21.76 -10.52
CA ARG A 53 -3.56 -21.63 -9.40
C ARG A 53 -4.30 -20.31 -9.48
N ASP A 54 -5.53 -20.31 -9.01
CA ASP A 54 -6.31 -19.09 -8.87
C ASP A 54 -5.74 -18.18 -7.76
N VAL A 55 -5.83 -16.87 -7.97
CA VAL A 55 -5.60 -15.88 -6.92
C VAL A 55 -6.92 -15.62 -6.20
N PHE A 56 -6.97 -15.99 -4.92
CA PHE A 56 -8.08 -15.66 -4.03
C PHE A 56 -7.80 -14.31 -3.38
N ILE A 57 -8.70 -13.36 -3.59
CA ILE A 57 -8.60 -12.02 -3.04
C ILE A 57 -9.59 -11.93 -1.87
N LEU A 58 -9.04 -11.73 -0.68
CA LEU A 58 -9.80 -11.61 0.56
C LEU A 58 -9.80 -10.16 1.02
N ASP A 59 -10.83 -9.76 1.77
CA ASP A 59 -10.80 -8.52 2.55
C ASP A 59 -10.03 -8.70 3.87
N SER A 60 -9.95 -7.63 4.67
CA SER A 60 -9.26 -7.62 5.96
C SER A 60 -9.85 -8.58 7.00
N GLN A 61 -11.11 -8.99 6.81
CA GLN A 61 -11.82 -9.94 7.65
C GLN A 61 -11.74 -11.39 7.12
N ASN A 62 -10.83 -11.66 6.16
CA ASN A 62 -10.64 -12.95 5.50
C ASN A 62 -11.87 -13.45 4.69
N ARG A 63 -12.76 -12.56 4.27
CA ARG A 63 -13.92 -12.91 3.45
C ARG A 63 -13.51 -12.86 1.99
N LEU A 64 -13.91 -13.86 1.21
CA LEU A 64 -13.62 -13.93 -0.22
C LEU A 64 -14.36 -12.82 -0.98
N ARG A 65 -13.61 -11.97 -1.69
CA ARG A 65 -14.14 -10.86 -2.50
C ARG A 65 -14.04 -11.11 -4.00
N ALA A 66 -12.97 -11.77 -4.44
CA ALA A 66 -12.80 -12.15 -5.83
C ALA A 66 -11.89 -13.37 -5.98
N VAL A 67 -12.02 -14.05 -7.11
CA VAL A 67 -11.13 -15.11 -7.57
C VAL A 67 -10.64 -14.72 -8.95
N PHE A 68 -9.33 -14.75 -9.19
CA PHE A 68 -8.74 -14.43 -10.49
C PHE A 68 -8.00 -15.66 -11.02
N ASN A 69 -8.52 -16.24 -12.10
CA ASN A 69 -8.03 -17.49 -12.67
C ASN A 69 -6.80 -17.23 -13.54
N LEU A 70 -5.63 -17.66 -13.07
CA LEU A 70 -4.35 -17.47 -13.77
C LEU A 70 -4.14 -18.41 -14.95
N THR A 71 -4.93 -19.48 -15.07
CA THR A 71 -4.90 -20.35 -16.25
C THR A 71 -5.55 -19.65 -17.44
N GLU A 72 -6.58 -18.84 -17.20
CA GLU A 72 -7.26 -18.04 -18.23
C GLU A 72 -6.62 -16.66 -18.44
N HIS A 73 -5.96 -16.10 -17.41
CA HIS A 73 -5.41 -14.74 -17.42
C HIS A 73 -3.91 -14.75 -17.11
N ASP A 74 -3.07 -14.97 -18.12
CA ASP A 74 -1.60 -14.98 -17.99
C ASP A 74 -1.08 -13.60 -17.54
N LEU A 75 -0.37 -13.56 -16.41
CA LEU A 75 0.21 -12.33 -15.85
C LEU A 75 1.45 -11.84 -16.62
N SER A 76 1.96 -12.59 -17.60
CA SER A 76 2.93 -12.06 -18.56
C SER A 76 2.33 -10.88 -19.35
N GLU A 77 1.01 -10.91 -19.59
CA GLU A 77 0.28 -9.87 -20.29
C GLU A 77 0.04 -8.64 -19.40
N ALA A 78 0.25 -7.45 -19.96
CA ALA A 78 0.06 -6.20 -19.21
C ALA A 78 -1.41 -5.94 -18.85
N GLY A 79 -2.35 -6.37 -19.70
CA GLY A 79 -3.80 -6.22 -19.47
C GLY A 79 -4.25 -6.99 -18.23
N ASN A 80 -3.89 -8.28 -18.14
CA ASN A 80 -4.26 -9.14 -17.02
C ASN A 80 -3.65 -8.65 -15.70
N ARG A 81 -2.40 -8.16 -15.73
CA ARG A 81 -1.79 -7.51 -14.55
C ARG A 81 -2.55 -6.26 -14.11
N ALA A 82 -2.98 -5.43 -15.06
CA ALA A 82 -3.76 -4.25 -14.75
C ALA A 82 -5.13 -4.61 -14.17
N GLU A 83 -5.80 -5.63 -14.70
CA GLU A 83 -7.08 -6.12 -14.20
C GLU A 83 -6.97 -6.69 -12.78
N LEU A 84 -6.01 -7.58 -12.53
CA LEU A 84 -5.74 -8.12 -11.19
C LEU A 84 -5.45 -6.98 -10.19
N LYS A 85 -4.67 -5.98 -10.61
CA LYS A 85 -4.43 -4.78 -9.81
C LYS A 85 -5.72 -4.03 -9.50
N GLN A 86 -6.63 -3.87 -10.47
CA GLN A 86 -7.92 -3.22 -10.24
C GLN A 86 -8.80 -4.04 -9.27
N LEU A 87 -8.75 -5.37 -9.31
CA LEU A 87 -9.47 -6.22 -8.35
C LEU A 87 -8.94 -6.02 -6.92
N PHE A 88 -7.62 -5.94 -6.74
CA PHE A 88 -7.03 -5.58 -5.45
C PHE A 88 -7.49 -4.21 -4.99
N LEU A 89 -7.45 -3.20 -5.87
CA LEU A 89 -7.87 -1.83 -5.53
C LEU A 89 -9.36 -1.74 -5.19
N ARG A 90 -10.23 -2.47 -5.89
CA ARG A 90 -11.67 -2.54 -5.58
C ARG A 90 -11.96 -3.28 -4.29
N THR A 91 -11.25 -4.38 -4.04
CA THR A 91 -11.39 -5.12 -2.78
C THR A 91 -10.89 -4.29 -1.60
N ALA A 92 -9.84 -3.51 -1.83
CA ALA A 92 -9.32 -2.52 -0.90
C ALA A 92 -10.10 -1.19 -0.91
N GLN A 93 -11.18 -1.05 -1.70
CA GLN A 93 -12.01 0.15 -1.57
C GLN A 93 -12.62 0.13 -0.19
N ALA A 94 -12.33 1.21 0.53
CA ALA A 94 -12.89 1.59 1.81
C ALA A 94 -14.41 1.46 1.78
N VAL A 95 -14.91 0.33 2.26
CA VAL A 95 -16.29 0.27 2.76
C VAL A 95 -16.28 1.13 4.01
N ASP A 96 -17.20 2.08 4.08
CA ASP A 96 -17.41 2.97 5.21
C ASP A 96 -18.90 2.84 5.55
N SER A 97 -19.21 1.85 6.39
CA SER A 97 -20.57 1.40 6.65
C SER A 97 -21.34 2.36 7.56
N ASP A 98 -20.64 3.11 8.41
CA ASP A 98 -21.25 4.08 9.31
C ASP A 98 -21.15 5.53 8.79
N GLY A 99 -20.41 5.74 7.70
CA GLY A 99 -20.40 6.94 6.87
C GLY A 99 -19.64 8.10 7.50
N ASP A 100 -18.70 7.83 8.39
CA ASP A 100 -17.95 8.87 9.11
C ASP A 100 -16.63 9.27 8.43
N GLY A 101 -16.26 8.58 7.36
CA GLY A 101 -15.06 8.84 6.56
C GLY A 101 -13.86 8.01 6.98
N LEU A 102 -13.98 7.14 8.00
CA LEU A 102 -13.05 6.07 8.27
C LEU A 102 -13.48 4.78 7.53
N PRO A 103 -12.54 4.03 6.95
CA PRO A 103 -12.87 2.74 6.36
C PRO A 103 -13.03 1.63 7.39
N ASP A 104 -14.07 0.81 7.23
CA ASP A 104 -14.39 -0.34 8.07
C ASP A 104 -13.19 -1.26 8.28
N ASP A 105 -12.39 -1.48 7.24
CA ASP A 105 -11.24 -2.39 7.30
C ASP A 105 -10.12 -1.86 8.19
N TRP A 106 -9.96 -0.54 8.23
CA TRP A 106 -9.01 0.15 9.09
C TRP A 106 -9.53 0.20 10.53
N GLU A 107 -10.80 0.54 10.73
CA GLU A 107 -11.41 0.58 12.07
C GLU A 107 -11.43 -0.80 12.72
N LEU A 108 -11.91 -1.83 12.00
CA LEU A 108 -11.93 -3.20 12.51
C LEU A 108 -10.52 -3.75 12.79
N ARG A 109 -9.50 -3.27 12.07
CA ARG A 109 -8.11 -3.67 12.30
C ARG A 109 -7.58 -3.14 13.63
N TYR A 110 -7.88 -1.88 13.96
CA TYR A 110 -7.30 -1.21 15.12
C TYR A 110 -8.18 -1.29 16.37
N PHE A 111 -9.50 -1.24 16.20
CA PHE A 111 -10.45 -1.15 17.30
C PHE A 111 -11.33 -2.40 17.43
N GLY A 112 -11.54 -3.14 16.34
CA GLY A 112 -12.39 -4.34 16.33
C GLY A 112 -13.88 -4.06 16.19
N ASP A 113 -14.28 -2.80 16.05
CA ASP A 113 -15.63 -2.34 15.68
C ASP A 113 -15.55 -1.03 14.87
N LEU A 114 -16.71 -0.42 14.57
CA LEU A 114 -16.87 0.83 13.80
C LEU A 114 -17.30 2.01 14.70
N SER A 115 -17.03 1.91 16.00
CA SER A 115 -17.51 2.92 16.95
C SER A 115 -16.63 4.18 17.04
N PRO A 116 -15.29 4.10 16.96
CA PRO A 116 -14.42 5.26 17.15
C PRO A 116 -14.59 6.29 16.05
N LYS A 117 -14.51 7.57 16.42
CA LYS A 117 -14.80 8.67 15.49
C LYS A 117 -13.56 9.28 14.86
N PRO A 118 -13.67 9.83 13.63
CA PRO A 118 -12.51 10.35 12.92
C PRO A 118 -11.84 11.51 13.65
N ASN A 119 -12.58 12.22 14.51
CA ASN A 119 -12.11 13.35 15.31
C ASN A 119 -11.76 12.98 16.77
N GLU A 120 -11.78 11.69 17.12
CA GLU A 120 -11.31 11.21 18.42
C GLU A 120 -9.81 10.94 18.40
N ASP A 121 -9.17 11.18 19.54
CA ASP A 121 -7.77 10.84 19.83
C ASP A 121 -7.80 9.64 20.79
N THR A 122 -7.79 8.44 20.22
CA THR A 122 -8.13 7.22 20.95
C THR A 122 -7.02 6.80 21.90
N ASP A 123 -5.76 7.07 21.55
CA ASP A 123 -4.59 6.70 22.35
C ASP A 123 -3.97 7.86 23.15
N GLY A 124 -4.45 9.08 22.95
CA GLY A 124 -4.14 10.26 23.75
C GLY A 124 -2.83 10.94 23.37
N ASP A 125 -2.35 10.76 22.14
CA ASP A 125 -1.11 11.37 21.64
C ASP A 125 -1.29 12.78 21.04
N GLY A 126 -2.55 13.22 20.93
CA GLY A 126 -2.95 14.52 20.38
C GLY A 126 -3.21 14.52 18.87
N ILE A 127 -3.21 13.35 18.22
CA ILE A 127 -3.53 13.15 16.81
C ILE A 127 -4.89 12.44 16.71
N ASP A 128 -5.78 12.92 15.85
CA ASP A 128 -7.09 12.29 15.65
C ASP A 128 -7.03 11.07 14.71
N ASN A 129 -7.98 10.15 14.88
CA ASN A 129 -8.08 8.90 14.11
C ASN A 129 -8.06 9.13 12.59
N PHE A 130 -8.67 10.22 12.08
CA PHE A 130 -8.65 10.56 10.65
C PHE A 130 -7.24 10.92 10.16
N THR A 131 -6.52 11.72 10.94
CA THR A 131 -5.14 12.10 10.65
C THR A 131 -4.26 10.86 10.66
N GLU A 132 -4.43 9.99 11.64
CA GLU A 132 -3.70 8.74 11.73
C GLU A 132 -4.00 7.79 10.56
N PHE A 133 -5.26 7.70 10.17
CA PHE A 133 -5.69 7.00 8.97
C PHE A 133 -4.98 7.56 7.71
N ALA A 134 -4.95 8.88 7.55
CA ALA A 134 -4.36 9.53 6.38
C ALA A 134 -2.83 9.33 6.30
N PHE A 135 -2.13 9.40 7.43
CA PHE A 135 -0.67 9.34 7.50
C PHE A 135 -0.12 7.94 7.82
N GLY A 136 -1.00 6.97 8.11
CA GLY A 136 -0.69 5.56 8.34
C GLY A 136 0.06 5.32 9.65
N THR A 137 -0.37 5.97 10.71
CA THR A 137 0.03 5.66 12.10
C THR A 137 -0.95 4.66 12.73
N ASN A 138 -0.75 4.34 14.00
CA ASN A 138 -1.54 3.34 14.71
C ASN A 138 -2.34 4.05 15.81
N PRO A 139 -3.67 4.13 15.69
CA PRO A 139 -4.53 4.90 16.60
C PRO A 139 -4.78 4.26 17.95
N THR A 140 -3.96 3.30 18.32
CA THR A 140 -4.01 2.58 19.59
C THR A 140 -2.63 2.53 20.26
N ASP A 141 -1.64 3.22 19.70
CA ASP A 141 -0.27 3.26 20.21
C ASP A 141 0.23 4.71 20.19
N PRO A 142 0.31 5.38 21.35
CA PRO A 142 0.67 6.80 21.43
C PRO A 142 2.13 7.09 21.08
N ASN A 143 2.92 6.06 20.75
CA ASN A 143 4.28 6.19 20.22
C ASN A 143 4.35 6.05 18.70
N SER A 144 3.21 5.83 18.03
CA SER A 144 3.11 5.67 16.59
C SER A 144 2.88 7.02 15.93
N TYR A 145 3.95 7.77 15.68
CA TYR A 145 3.85 9.08 15.03
C TYR A 145 4.68 9.14 13.74
N THR A 146 4.25 9.99 12.81
CA THR A 146 5.03 10.29 11.60
C THR A 146 5.99 11.46 11.86
N SER A 147 7.24 11.30 11.44
CA SER A 147 8.22 12.38 11.51
C SER A 147 8.04 13.34 10.34
N PHE A 148 7.55 14.55 10.61
CA PHE A 148 7.49 15.64 9.64
C PHE A 148 8.70 16.56 9.79
N LYS A 149 9.69 16.42 8.90
CA LYS A 149 10.94 17.23 8.94
C LYS A 149 11.12 18.01 7.64
N PRO A 150 10.67 19.27 7.60
CA PRO A 150 10.94 20.12 6.45
C PRO A 150 12.43 20.46 6.38
N SER A 151 12.97 20.56 5.17
CA SER A 151 14.36 20.91 4.90
C SER A 151 14.47 21.80 3.65
N MET A 152 15.48 22.66 3.65
CA MET A 152 15.81 23.48 2.49
C MET A 152 16.63 22.64 1.50
N VAL A 153 16.17 22.55 0.26
CA VAL A 153 16.83 21.83 -0.82
C VAL A 153 17.13 22.80 -1.96
N SER A 154 18.38 22.86 -2.40
CA SER A 154 18.79 23.66 -3.55
C SER A 154 18.81 22.80 -4.82
N ARG A 155 18.15 23.28 -5.88
CA ARG A 155 18.17 22.66 -7.22
C ARG A 155 18.54 23.73 -8.24
N GLY A 156 19.80 23.73 -8.70
CA GLY A 156 20.34 24.82 -9.51
C GLY A 156 20.43 26.13 -8.71
N GLN A 157 19.88 27.22 -9.25
CA GLN A 157 19.85 28.53 -8.58
C GLN A 157 18.59 28.77 -7.72
N GLN A 158 17.72 27.77 -7.58
CA GLN A 158 16.48 27.88 -6.81
C GLN A 158 16.57 27.06 -5.52
N SER A 159 15.99 27.60 -4.44
CA SER A 159 15.86 26.93 -3.15
C SER A 159 14.40 26.62 -2.85
N PHE A 160 14.16 25.39 -2.42
CA PHE A 160 12.84 24.84 -2.17
C PHE A 160 12.72 24.44 -0.71
N LEU A 161 11.61 24.79 -0.06
CA LEU A 161 11.25 24.12 1.18
C LEU A 161 10.63 22.76 0.82
N SER A 162 11.31 21.68 1.17
CA SER A 162 10.88 20.33 0.87
C SER A 162 10.55 19.57 2.15
N THR A 163 9.51 18.76 2.12
CA THR A 163 9.15 17.88 3.22
C THR A 163 8.79 16.51 2.68
N THR A 164 9.19 15.48 3.42
CA THR A 164 8.85 14.09 3.13
C THR A 164 7.85 13.61 4.18
N PHE A 165 6.75 13.03 3.72
CA PHE A 165 5.68 12.54 4.58
C PHE A 165 5.10 11.25 4.04
N ARG A 166 4.50 10.46 4.94
CA ARG A 166 3.68 9.31 4.58
C ARG A 166 2.33 9.81 4.09
N ARG A 167 1.74 9.15 3.10
CA ARG A 167 0.33 9.34 2.73
C ARG A 167 -0.29 8.00 2.36
N ARG A 168 -1.57 7.81 2.63
CA ARG A 168 -2.31 6.65 2.14
C ARG A 168 -2.25 6.59 0.61
N ALA A 169 -1.85 5.43 0.09
CA ALA A 169 -1.80 5.19 -1.34
C ALA A 169 -3.23 4.89 -1.84
N GLY A 170 -3.62 5.47 -2.97
CA GLY A 170 -4.96 5.29 -3.52
C GLY A 170 -5.69 6.62 -3.74
N ALA A 171 -6.96 6.53 -4.10
CA ALA A 171 -7.76 7.67 -4.56
C ALA A 171 -8.80 8.17 -3.52
N VAL A 172 -8.63 7.83 -2.24
CA VAL A 172 -9.61 8.19 -1.18
C VAL A 172 -9.36 9.55 -0.54
N LEU A 173 -8.13 10.05 -0.61
CA LEU A 173 -7.72 11.30 0.02
C LEU A 173 -6.92 12.17 -0.95
N ASP A 174 -7.17 13.47 -0.91
CA ASP A 174 -6.28 14.48 -1.48
C ASP A 174 -5.40 15.11 -0.39
N TYR A 175 -4.16 15.42 -0.76
CA TYR A 175 -3.17 15.99 0.15
C TYR A 175 -2.71 17.34 -0.37
N PHE A 176 -2.76 18.35 0.49
CA PHE A 176 -2.33 19.71 0.18
C PHE A 176 -1.23 20.14 1.14
N ILE A 177 -0.23 20.84 0.60
CA ILE A 177 0.72 21.58 1.42
C ILE A 177 0.14 22.98 1.64
N GLU A 178 -0.06 23.34 2.89
CA GLU A 178 -0.59 24.64 3.30
C GLU A 178 0.45 25.38 4.14
N THR A 179 0.51 26.69 3.96
CA THR A 179 1.36 27.59 4.74
C THR A 179 0.50 28.59 5.50
N SER A 180 1.00 29.04 6.64
CA SER A 180 0.33 30.05 7.47
C SER A 180 1.36 30.99 8.09
N PRO A 181 1.10 32.31 8.15
CA PRO A 181 1.95 33.22 8.89
C PRO A 181 1.69 33.22 10.41
N ASP A 182 0.54 32.70 10.87
CA ASP A 182 0.00 32.97 12.22
C ASP A 182 -0.69 31.77 12.89
N LEU A 183 -0.65 30.57 12.29
CA LEU A 183 -1.40 29.36 12.67
C LEU A 183 -2.93 29.45 12.51
N VAL A 184 -3.46 30.58 12.07
CA VAL A 184 -4.91 30.83 11.95
C VAL A 184 -5.32 30.88 10.48
N SER A 185 -4.61 31.69 9.69
CA SER A 185 -4.87 31.92 8.28
C SER A 185 -4.03 30.96 7.44
N TRP A 186 -4.68 30.01 6.77
CA TRP A 186 -4.01 28.99 5.96
C TRP A 186 -4.26 29.21 4.47
N SER A 187 -3.18 29.17 3.68
CA SER A 187 -3.24 29.26 2.22
C SER A 187 -2.73 27.98 1.59
N ARG A 188 -3.46 27.46 0.59
CA ARG A 188 -2.99 26.35 -0.24
C ARG A 188 -1.84 26.83 -1.11
N SER A 189 -0.71 26.13 -1.06
CA SER A 189 0.33 26.36 -2.04
C SER A 189 -0.12 25.87 -3.41
N THR A 190 0.09 26.70 -4.44
CA THR A 190 -0.07 26.32 -5.85
C THR A 190 1.09 25.48 -6.37
N THR A 191 2.07 25.16 -5.52
CA THR A 191 3.19 24.31 -5.93
C THR A 191 2.72 22.86 -5.98
N GLU A 192 2.78 22.25 -7.17
CA GLU A 192 2.65 20.81 -7.32
C GLU A 192 3.58 20.10 -6.34
N ILE A 193 3.04 19.14 -5.57
CA ILE A 193 3.86 18.14 -4.92
C ILE A 193 4.68 17.51 -6.04
N VAL A 194 5.97 17.86 -6.13
CA VAL A 194 6.89 17.24 -7.09
C VAL A 194 7.14 15.84 -6.57
N GLU A 195 6.21 14.94 -6.85
CA GLU A 195 6.23 13.56 -6.40
C GLU A 195 7.55 12.94 -6.88
N SER A 196 8.48 12.72 -5.95
CA SER A 196 9.34 11.56 -6.09
C SER A 196 8.40 10.35 -6.24
N LEU A 197 8.69 9.47 -7.19
CA LEU A 197 7.88 8.27 -7.43
C LEU A 197 7.52 7.65 -6.07
N PRO A 198 6.22 7.52 -5.73
CA PRO A 198 5.80 7.16 -4.38
C PRO A 198 6.48 5.86 -3.97
N LYS A 199 7.26 5.91 -2.89
CA LYS A 199 7.91 4.72 -2.35
C LYS A 199 6.89 3.99 -1.49
N ILE A 200 6.27 2.96 -2.06
CA ILE A 200 5.33 2.10 -1.35
C ILE A 200 6.03 1.51 -0.13
N ARG A 201 5.38 1.56 1.04
CA ARG A 201 5.86 0.86 2.23
C ARG A 201 5.18 -0.50 2.34
N PHE A 202 5.98 -1.54 2.56
CA PHE A 202 5.50 -2.90 2.82
C PHE A 202 5.34 -3.15 4.33
N ASP A 203 4.79 -2.18 5.06
CA ASP A 203 4.59 -2.23 6.53
C ASP A 203 3.12 -2.49 6.91
N GLY A 204 2.26 -2.80 5.94
CA GLY A 204 0.85 -3.11 6.16
C GLY A 204 -0.04 -1.90 6.41
N THR A 205 0.48 -0.67 6.33
CA THR A 205 -0.30 0.56 6.53
C THR A 205 -1.02 1.04 5.26
N GLY A 206 -0.71 0.45 4.10
CA GLY A 206 -1.23 0.91 2.81
C GLY A 206 -0.72 2.30 2.41
N THR A 207 0.40 2.76 3.00
CA THR A 207 0.96 4.09 2.73
C THR A 207 2.14 4.06 1.76
N SER A 208 2.40 5.24 1.19
CA SER A 208 3.60 5.55 0.42
C SER A 208 4.30 6.76 1.02
N GLU A 209 5.62 6.82 0.87
CA GLU A 209 6.39 8.00 1.19
C GLU A 209 6.48 8.91 -0.03
N VAL A 210 6.17 10.20 0.16
CA VAL A 210 6.22 11.22 -0.89
C VAL A 210 6.98 12.45 -0.40
N THR A 211 7.64 13.14 -1.33
CA THR A 211 8.27 14.44 -1.08
C THR A 211 7.48 15.53 -1.79
N GLY A 212 7.06 16.55 -1.05
CA GLY A 212 6.54 17.78 -1.63
C GLY A 212 7.51 18.92 -1.45
N SER A 213 7.68 19.75 -2.49
CA SER A 213 8.63 20.86 -2.52
C SER A 213 7.92 22.14 -2.92
N LEU A 214 8.06 23.21 -2.14
CA LEU A 214 7.52 24.54 -2.42
C LEU A 214 8.55 25.35 -3.24
N LYS A 215 8.16 25.84 -4.42
CA LYS A 215 9.04 26.50 -5.43
C LYS A 215 9.55 27.87 -4.98
N HIS A 216 8.81 28.53 -4.11
CA HIS A 216 9.11 29.86 -3.61
C HIS A 216 9.20 29.79 -2.09
N ALA A 217 10.35 29.36 -1.57
CA ALA A 217 10.60 29.41 -0.11
C ALA A 217 10.43 30.83 0.46
N ASN A 218 10.53 31.87 -0.38
CA ASN A 218 10.26 33.27 -0.03
C ASN A 218 8.77 33.58 0.22
N ASP A 219 7.84 32.74 -0.22
CA ASP A 219 6.40 32.87 0.10
C ASP A 219 6.10 32.42 1.52
N ILE A 220 7.02 31.68 2.14
CA ILE A 220 7.00 31.39 3.55
C ILE A 220 7.68 32.56 4.23
N GLN A 221 6.87 33.42 4.83
CA GLN A 221 7.40 34.52 5.63
C GLN A 221 8.43 33.98 6.64
N PRO A 222 9.47 34.75 6.99
CA PRO A 222 10.31 34.41 8.12
C PRO A 222 9.43 34.13 9.35
N ASN A 223 9.54 32.93 9.93
CA ASN A 223 8.68 32.39 11.01
C ASN A 223 7.29 31.87 10.62
N GLY A 224 7.05 31.57 9.33
CA GLY A 224 5.82 30.91 8.89
C GLY A 224 5.73 29.44 9.28
N PHE A 225 4.51 28.93 9.31
CA PHE A 225 4.14 27.55 9.61
C PHE A 225 3.83 26.78 8.33
N LEU A 226 4.08 25.47 8.37
CA LEU A 226 3.83 24.53 7.30
C LEU A 226 3.01 23.36 7.84
N ARG A 227 1.99 22.93 7.10
CA ARG A 227 1.32 21.65 7.35
C ARG A 227 1.05 20.91 6.06
N VAL A 228 0.86 19.60 6.20
CA VAL A 228 0.22 18.77 5.17
C VAL A 228 -1.19 18.51 5.64
N ARG A 229 -2.17 18.85 4.82
CA ARG A 229 -3.58 18.61 5.09
C ARG A 229 -4.09 17.49 4.19
N ALA A 230 -4.63 16.44 4.79
CA ALA A 230 -5.42 15.45 4.10
C ALA A 230 -6.89 15.89 4.07
N VAL A 231 -7.59 15.64 2.96
CA VAL A 231 -9.04 15.81 2.86
C VAL A 231 -9.66 14.64 2.11
N PRO A 232 -10.88 14.22 2.46
CA PRO A 232 -11.67 13.29 1.64
C PRO A 232 -11.84 13.80 0.21
N ARG A 233 -11.83 12.89 -0.76
CA ARG A 233 -12.18 13.19 -2.15
C ARG A 233 -13.68 13.21 -2.40
#